data_AF-A0A9J6CYA0-F1
#
_entry.id   AF-A0A9J6CYA0-F1
#
_cell.length_a   1.000
_cell.length_b   1.000
_cell.length_c   1.000
_cell.angle_alpha   90.00
_cell.angle_beta   90.00
_cell.angle_gamma   90.00
#
_symmetry.space_group_name_H-M   'P 1'
#
loop_
_entity.id
_entity.type
_entity.pdbx_description
1 polymer ?
#
loop_
_entity_poly.entity_id
_entity_poly.type
_entity_poly.pdbx_seq_one_letter_code
_entity_poly.pdbx_strand_id
1 'polypeptide(L)'
;MATLTPFVGVTVAIFLQRAAVWVVSLGVVPGHVCLVPDGHRRFSRDTSTDLRRVYAVGAHKYAKVREWWFRAGVEVLSVFMFSVRNFGRNSFDMTSALNQANQIHVDIVDNVDAFRAMGMQSCACGDLERLPEELRSSLARSEIATSSIREKSLRTQMSCAAYNTTYQMSRMARHLATAVKEGVIYTE
;
A
#
# COMPACT_ATOMS: atom_id res chain seq x y z
N MET A 1 -25.81 28.74 22.51
CA MET A 1 -26.31 27.60 21.71
C MET A 1 -25.16 27.05 20.88
N ALA A 2 -24.52 25.97 21.34
CA ALA A 2 -23.46 25.31 20.61
C ALA A 2 -24.06 24.59 19.39
N THR A 3 -23.55 24.91 18.21
CA THR A 3 -23.95 24.33 16.93
C THR A 3 -23.54 22.84 16.88
N LEU A 4 -24.48 21.95 17.17
CA LEU A 4 -24.39 20.48 16.99
C LEU A 4 -24.29 20.04 15.51
N THR A 5 -24.24 21.00 14.58
CA THR A 5 -24.28 20.78 13.12
C THR A 5 -23.06 20.11 12.48
N PRO A 6 -21.79 20.27 12.92
CA PRO A 6 -20.68 19.63 12.22
C PRO A 6 -20.64 18.11 12.45
N PHE A 7 -21.14 17.63 13.58
CA PHE A 7 -21.10 16.21 13.94
C PHE A 7 -22.09 15.38 13.09
N VAL A 8 -23.33 15.88 12.94
CA VAL A 8 -24.36 15.21 12.14
C VAL A 8 -23.95 15.12 10.66
N GLY A 9 -23.37 16.18 10.09
CA GLY A 9 -22.94 16.19 8.69
C GLY A 9 -21.82 15.18 8.37
N VAL A 10 -20.87 15.01 9.29
CA VAL A 10 -19.79 14.01 9.15
C VAL A 10 -20.35 12.59 9.23
N THR A 11 -21.28 12.32 10.14
CA THR A 11 -21.93 11.00 10.24
C THR A 11 -22.73 10.65 8.99
N VAL A 12 -23.47 11.61 8.41
CA VAL A 12 -24.20 11.40 7.15
C VAL A 12 -23.25 11.12 5.98
N ALA A 13 -22.15 11.86 5.86
CA ALA A 13 -21.18 11.63 4.78
C ALA A 13 -20.53 10.24 4.86
N ILE A 14 -20.15 9.79 6.05
CA ILE A 14 -19.60 8.43 6.27
C ILE A 14 -20.64 7.37 5.93
N PHE A 15 -21.90 7.58 6.33
CA PHE A 15 -22.99 6.67 6.01
C PHE A 15 -23.19 6.54 4.50
N LEU A 16 -23.31 7.67 3.79
CA LEU A 16 -23.49 7.68 2.33
C LEU A 16 -22.32 7.01 1.61
N GLN A 17 -21.09 7.24 2.06
CA GLN A 17 -19.91 6.59 1.51
C GLN A 17 -19.95 5.07 1.70
N ARG A 18 -20.31 4.59 2.90
CA ARG A 18 -20.43 3.15 3.18
C ARG A 18 -21.56 2.53 2.38
N ALA A 19 -22.68 3.22 2.22
CA ALA A 19 -23.79 2.79 1.38
C ALA A 19 -23.37 2.71 -0.10
N ALA A 20 -22.61 3.69 -0.61
CA ALA A 20 -22.10 3.66 -1.98
C ALA A 20 -21.16 2.48 -2.23
N VAL A 21 -20.20 2.23 -1.32
CA VAL A 21 -19.30 1.06 -1.43
C VAL A 21 -20.09 -0.25 -1.35
N TRP A 22 -21.10 -0.32 -0.48
CA TRP A 22 -21.99 -1.47 -0.41
C TRP A 22 -22.74 -1.70 -1.73
N VAL A 23 -23.34 -0.67 -2.32
CA VAL A 23 -24.02 -0.77 -3.63
C VAL A 23 -23.06 -1.26 -4.71
N VAL A 24 -21.83 -0.73 -4.76
CA VAL A 24 -20.80 -1.20 -5.71
C VAL A 24 -20.45 -2.67 -5.49
N SER A 25 -20.39 -3.12 -4.23
CA SER A 25 -20.09 -4.51 -3.88
C SER A 25 -21.16 -5.53 -4.28
N LEU A 26 -22.38 -5.07 -4.62
CA LEU A 26 -23.45 -5.94 -5.14
C LEU A 26 -23.27 -6.32 -6.61
N GLY A 27 -22.40 -5.60 -7.34
CA GLY A 27 -22.08 -5.85 -8.74
C GLY A 27 -20.89 -6.79 -8.92
N VAL A 28 -20.32 -6.79 -10.13
CA VAL A 28 -19.06 -7.50 -10.41
C VAL A 28 -17.91 -6.71 -9.80
N VAL A 29 -17.29 -7.29 -8.77
CA VAL A 29 -16.13 -6.71 -8.07
C VAL A 29 -14.84 -7.19 -8.73
N PRO A 30 -13.87 -6.28 -9.03
CA PRO A 30 -12.58 -6.71 -9.55
C PRO A 30 -11.80 -7.52 -8.50
N GLY A 31 -11.14 -8.60 -8.92
CA GLY A 31 -10.28 -9.38 -8.03
C GLY A 31 -9.02 -8.62 -7.58
N HIS A 32 -8.51 -7.71 -8.43
CA HIS A 32 -7.27 -6.97 -8.16
C HIS A 32 -7.39 -5.50 -8.60
N VAL A 33 -7.06 -4.58 -7.69
CA VAL A 33 -6.96 -3.15 -7.96
C VAL A 33 -5.52 -2.67 -7.74
N CYS A 34 -5.02 -1.82 -8.63
CA CYS A 34 -3.74 -1.14 -8.47
C CYS A 34 -3.95 0.35 -8.17
N LEU A 35 -3.36 0.82 -7.08
CA LEU A 35 -3.34 2.22 -6.67
C LEU A 35 -1.97 2.83 -6.94
N VAL A 36 -1.95 3.93 -7.68
CA VAL A 36 -0.75 4.77 -7.88
C VAL A 36 -0.99 6.12 -7.21
N PRO A 37 -0.54 6.30 -5.95
CA PRO A 37 -0.61 7.59 -5.26
C PRO A 37 0.33 8.57 -5.95
N ASP A 38 -0.24 9.48 -6.74
CA ASP A 38 0.50 10.56 -7.41
C ASP A 38 -0.10 11.92 -7.02
N GLY A 39 0.62 12.99 -7.33
CA GLY A 39 0.15 14.36 -7.14
C GLY A 39 0.63 15.01 -5.85
N HIS A 40 1.36 14.34 -4.96
CA HIS A 40 1.86 14.93 -3.71
C HIS A 40 2.66 16.23 -3.95
N ARG A 41 3.55 16.24 -4.94
CA ARG A 41 4.33 17.44 -5.29
C ARG A 41 3.49 18.56 -5.91
N ARG A 42 2.48 18.22 -6.71
CA ARG A 42 1.54 19.19 -7.29
C ARG A 42 0.70 19.82 -6.17
N PHE A 43 0.11 18.98 -5.33
CA PHE A 43 -0.66 19.40 -4.16
C PHE A 43 0.16 20.28 -3.20
N SER A 44 1.40 19.92 -2.89
CA SER A 44 2.31 20.74 -2.07
C SER A 44 2.52 22.15 -2.63
N ARG A 45 2.69 22.28 -3.96
CA ARG A 45 2.83 23.57 -4.65
C ARG A 45 1.53 24.36 -4.64
N ASP A 46 0.41 23.70 -4.96
CA ASP A 46 -0.90 24.35 -5.08
C ASP A 46 -1.43 24.84 -3.72
N THR A 47 -1.10 24.15 -2.63
CA THR A 47 -1.54 24.50 -1.27
C THR A 47 -0.44 25.15 -0.42
N SER A 48 0.72 25.47 -1.00
CA SER A 48 1.89 26.01 -0.29
C SER A 48 2.22 25.26 1.01
N THR A 49 2.07 23.93 0.98
CA THR A 49 2.19 23.07 2.16
C THR A 49 3.45 22.22 2.07
N ASP A 50 4.18 22.08 3.18
CA ASP A 50 5.38 21.24 3.26
C ASP A 50 5.10 19.80 2.82
N LEU A 51 6.04 19.21 2.08
CA LEU A 51 5.89 17.88 1.49
C LEU A 51 5.69 16.79 2.55
N ARG A 52 6.35 16.90 3.72
CA ARG A 52 6.13 15.95 4.83
C ARG A 52 4.68 15.91 5.25
N ARG A 53 4.06 17.09 5.41
CA ARG A 53 2.64 17.20 5.76
C ARG A 53 1.75 16.66 4.64
N VAL A 54 2.11 16.89 3.38
CA VAL A 54 1.37 16.33 2.24
C VAL A 54 1.44 14.80 2.20
N TYR A 55 2.60 14.20 2.48
CA TYR A 55 2.71 12.74 2.57
C TYR A 55 1.91 12.17 3.75
N ALA A 56 1.89 12.84 4.90
CA ALA A 56 1.05 12.45 6.03
C ALA A 56 -0.46 12.51 5.68
N VAL A 57 -0.90 13.57 5.01
CA VAL A 57 -2.28 13.66 4.48
C VAL A 57 -2.55 12.55 3.45
N GLY A 58 -1.55 12.24 2.61
CA GLY A 58 -1.59 11.12 1.66
C GLY A 58 -1.80 9.78 2.35
N ALA A 59 -1.07 9.50 3.43
CA ALA A 59 -1.22 8.29 4.23
C ALA A 59 -2.61 8.19 4.88
N HIS A 60 -3.15 9.31 5.37
CA HIS A 60 -4.52 9.34 5.90
C HIS A 60 -5.57 9.05 4.81
N LYS A 61 -5.40 9.62 3.59
CA LYS A 61 -6.26 9.27 2.45
C LYS A 61 -6.11 7.81 2.05
N TYR A 62 -4.89 7.28 2.07
CA TYR A 62 -4.61 5.87 1.79
C TYR A 62 -5.33 4.94 2.77
N ALA A 63 -5.35 5.26 4.07
CA ALA A 63 -6.12 4.51 5.06
C ALA A 63 -7.63 4.42 4.70
N LYS A 64 -8.22 5.51 4.19
CA LYS A 64 -9.62 5.49 3.70
C LYS A 64 -9.79 4.61 2.46
N VAL A 65 -8.85 4.67 1.51
CA VAL A 65 -8.88 3.81 0.32
C VAL A 65 -8.76 2.34 0.71
N ARG A 66 -7.93 1.99 1.71
CA ARG A 66 -7.84 0.63 2.25
C ARG A 66 -9.17 0.15 2.84
N GLU A 67 -9.87 1.02 3.57
CA GLU A 67 -11.21 0.70 4.08
C GLU A 67 -12.19 0.43 2.92
N TRP A 68 -12.19 1.25 1.87
CA TRP A 68 -13.08 1.03 0.73
C TRP A 68 -12.73 -0.25 -0.02
N TRP A 69 -11.44 -0.50 -0.27
CA TRP A 69 -10.94 -1.73 -0.88
C TRP A 69 -11.44 -2.96 -0.11
N PHE A 70 -11.26 -2.95 1.20
CA PHE A 70 -11.73 -4.02 2.09
C PHE A 70 -13.24 -4.21 1.99
N ARG A 71 -14.02 -3.13 2.13
CA ARG A 71 -15.49 -3.19 2.12
C ARG A 71 -16.07 -3.57 0.76
N ALA A 72 -15.41 -3.19 -0.33
CA ALA A 72 -15.83 -3.53 -1.68
C ALA A 72 -15.69 -5.02 -1.98
N GLY A 73 -14.91 -5.76 -1.20
CA GLY A 73 -14.72 -7.21 -1.40
C GLY A 73 -13.61 -7.56 -2.40
N VAL A 74 -12.77 -6.61 -2.78
CA VAL A 74 -11.64 -6.83 -3.68
C VAL A 74 -10.57 -7.66 -2.97
N GLU A 75 -10.04 -8.70 -3.62
CA GLU A 75 -9.09 -9.65 -3.02
C GLU A 75 -7.70 -9.04 -2.89
N VAL A 76 -7.21 -8.34 -3.92
CA VAL A 76 -5.85 -7.80 -3.95
C VAL A 76 -5.85 -6.30 -4.18
N LEU A 77 -5.08 -5.58 -3.37
CA LEU A 77 -4.74 -4.18 -3.58
C LEU A 77 -3.23 -4.04 -3.75
N SER A 78 -2.75 -3.72 -4.95
CA SER A 78 -1.37 -3.30 -5.15
C SER A 78 -1.24 -1.80 -4.99
N VAL A 79 -0.27 -1.34 -4.21
CA VAL A 79 0.00 0.09 -4.01
C VAL A 79 1.41 0.42 -4.43
N PHE A 80 1.52 1.30 -5.41
CA PHE A 80 2.80 1.82 -5.86
C PHE A 80 3.35 2.86 -4.87
N MET A 81 4.29 2.47 -4.02
CA MET A 81 4.83 3.39 -3.01
C MET A 81 5.88 4.32 -3.62
N PHE A 82 6.89 3.77 -4.30
CA PHE A 82 7.90 4.57 -4.99
C PHE A 82 8.71 3.76 -6.01
N SER A 83 9.19 4.44 -7.05
CA SER A 83 10.01 3.84 -8.10
C SER A 83 11.48 3.68 -7.69
N VAL A 84 12.16 2.69 -8.25
CA VAL A 84 13.64 2.63 -8.31
C VAL A 84 14.26 3.94 -8.83
N ARG A 85 13.59 4.65 -9.75
CA ARG A 85 14.07 5.91 -10.32
C ARG A 85 13.96 7.09 -9.35
N ASN A 86 13.24 6.95 -8.23
CA ASN A 86 13.07 8.04 -7.26
C ASN A 86 14.30 8.23 -6.37
N PHE A 87 15.19 7.24 -6.27
CA PHE A 87 16.38 7.30 -5.42
C PHE A 87 17.43 8.34 -5.85
N GLY A 88 17.29 8.96 -7.03
CA GLY A 88 18.15 10.05 -7.51
C GLY A 88 17.56 11.46 -7.36
N ARG A 89 16.44 11.63 -6.64
CA ARG A 89 15.78 12.92 -6.42
C ARG A 89 16.30 13.63 -5.16
N ASN A 90 15.92 14.90 -4.98
CA ASN A 90 16.21 15.69 -3.78
C ASN A 90 16.05 14.83 -2.51
N SER A 91 17.13 14.73 -1.73
CA SER A 91 17.24 13.83 -0.59
C SER A 91 16.15 14.07 0.44
N PHE A 92 15.74 15.32 0.66
CA PHE A 92 14.70 15.66 1.63
C PHE A 92 13.31 15.11 1.26
N ASP A 93 12.92 15.23 -0.01
CA ASP A 93 11.64 14.72 -0.51
C ASP A 93 11.58 13.20 -0.38
N MET A 94 12.68 12.53 -0.73
CA MET A 94 12.79 11.08 -0.68
C MET A 94 12.78 10.56 0.75
N THR A 95 13.53 11.18 1.67
CA THR A 95 13.51 10.84 3.10
C THR A 95 12.10 10.96 3.68
N SER A 96 11.38 12.03 3.35
CA SER A 96 10.01 12.24 3.83
C SER A 96 9.05 11.14 3.35
N ALA A 97 9.17 10.72 2.09
CA ALA A 97 8.37 9.64 1.53
C ALA A 97 8.71 8.27 2.16
N LEU A 98 10.01 8.00 2.35
CA LEU A 98 10.50 6.76 2.98
C LEU A 98 10.05 6.65 4.43
N ASN A 99 10.13 7.74 5.20
CA ASN A 99 9.67 7.79 6.58
C ASN A 99 8.16 7.53 6.67
N GLN A 100 7.37 8.12 5.77
CA GLN A 100 5.93 7.89 5.73
C GLN A 100 5.59 6.45 5.35
N ALA A 101 6.32 5.86 4.40
CA ALA A 101 6.16 4.45 4.05
C ALA A 101 6.51 3.55 5.25
N ASN A 102 7.59 3.86 5.97
CA ASN A 102 7.97 3.12 7.17
C ASN A 102 6.87 3.16 8.23
N GLN A 103 6.31 4.36 8.49
CA GLN A 103 5.22 4.52 9.45
C GLN A 103 4.00 3.67 9.10
N ILE A 104 3.62 3.60 7.81
CA ILE A 104 2.51 2.76 7.37
C ILE A 104 2.71 1.28 7.75
N HIS A 105 3.93 0.75 7.63
CA HIS A 105 4.22 -0.65 7.96
C HIS A 105 4.37 -0.87 9.46
N VAL A 106 4.88 0.11 10.21
CA VAL A 106 4.85 0.10 11.68
C VAL A 106 3.40 0.05 12.17
N ASP A 107 2.53 0.90 11.63
CA ASP A 107 1.10 0.92 12.00
C ASP A 107 0.41 -0.43 11.73
N ILE A 108 0.80 -1.17 10.69
CA ILE A 108 0.27 -2.52 10.41
C ILE A 108 0.67 -3.49 11.52
N VAL A 109 1.93 -3.45 11.95
CA VAL A 109 2.44 -4.33 13.02
C VAL A 109 1.76 -4.00 14.34
N ASP A 110 1.65 -2.71 14.68
CA ASP A 110 1.03 -2.26 15.93
C ASP A 110 -0.47 -2.58 16.00
N ASN A 111 -1.13 -2.77 14.84
CA ASN A 111 -2.55 -3.07 14.74
C ASN A 111 -2.83 -4.46 14.13
N VAL A 112 -1.90 -5.41 14.27
CA VAL A 112 -1.99 -6.73 13.63
C VAL A 112 -3.28 -7.49 13.97
N ASP A 113 -3.84 -7.31 15.17
CA ASP A 113 -5.09 -7.96 15.57
C ASP A 113 -6.29 -7.49 14.75
N ALA A 114 -6.32 -6.20 14.38
CA ALA A 114 -7.33 -5.67 13.47
C ALA A 114 -7.17 -6.27 12.07
N PHE A 115 -5.93 -6.41 11.58
CA PHE A 115 -5.65 -7.07 10.31
C PHE A 115 -6.07 -8.55 10.33
N ARG A 116 -5.83 -9.26 11.44
CA ARG A 116 -6.27 -10.65 11.64
C ARG A 116 -7.78 -10.77 11.64
N ALA A 117 -8.49 -9.93 12.40
CA ALA A 117 -9.95 -9.91 12.43
C ALA A 117 -10.58 -9.61 11.07
N MET A 118 -9.86 -8.85 10.22
CA MET A 118 -10.25 -8.54 8.85
C MET A 118 -9.78 -9.59 7.83
N GLY A 119 -8.98 -10.59 8.19
CA GLY A 119 -8.42 -11.52 7.20
C GLY A 119 -7.47 -10.86 6.19
N MET A 120 -6.75 -9.81 6.62
CA MET A 120 -5.90 -9.00 5.76
C MET A 120 -4.42 -9.31 5.90
N GLN A 121 -3.74 -9.55 4.78
CA GLN A 121 -2.30 -9.73 4.68
C GLN A 121 -1.61 -8.52 4.06
N SER A 122 -0.40 -8.25 4.52
CA SER A 122 0.51 -7.30 3.90
C SER A 122 1.68 -8.06 3.30
N CYS A 123 2.06 -7.73 2.07
CA CYS A 123 3.25 -8.25 1.42
C CYS A 123 3.96 -7.12 0.67
N ALA A 124 5.22 -7.32 0.34
CA ALA A 124 6.02 -6.35 -0.38
C ALA A 124 6.63 -6.94 -1.66
N CYS A 125 6.69 -6.14 -2.73
CA CYS A 125 7.41 -6.53 -3.94
C CYS A 125 8.25 -5.38 -4.49
N GLY A 126 9.38 -5.73 -5.09
CA GLY A 126 10.30 -4.78 -5.71
C GLY A 126 11.75 -5.08 -5.37
N ASP A 127 12.61 -4.07 -5.52
CA ASP A 127 14.03 -4.17 -5.17
C ASP A 127 14.25 -3.76 -3.71
N LEU A 128 13.78 -4.61 -2.78
CA LEU A 128 13.69 -4.29 -1.36
C LEU A 128 15.06 -4.08 -0.70
N GLU A 129 16.13 -4.63 -1.29
CA GLU A 129 17.52 -4.47 -0.83
C GLU A 129 18.02 -3.02 -0.99
N ARG A 130 17.39 -2.24 -1.87
CA ARG A 130 17.71 -0.82 -2.07
C ARG A 130 17.04 0.10 -1.07
N LEU A 131 16.16 -0.43 -0.23
CA LEU A 131 15.47 0.36 0.78
C LEU A 131 16.38 0.60 1.98
N PRO A 132 16.22 1.73 2.68
CA PRO A 132 16.83 1.89 3.99
C PRO A 132 16.46 0.73 4.92
N GLU A 133 17.39 0.36 5.78
CA GLU A 133 17.26 -0.80 6.67
C GLU A 133 15.99 -0.75 7.52
N GLU A 134 15.63 0.41 8.05
CA GLU A 134 14.42 0.61 8.86
C GLU A 134 13.15 0.23 8.10
N LEU A 135 13.00 0.72 6.87
CA LEU A 135 11.84 0.43 6.02
C LEU A 135 11.83 -1.04 5.57
N ARG A 136 12.99 -1.60 5.22
CA ARG A 136 13.10 -3.03 4.89
C ARG A 136 12.67 -3.90 6.07
N SER A 137 13.05 -3.51 7.28
CA SER A 137 12.71 -4.21 8.52
C SER A 137 11.23 -4.11 8.88
N SER A 138 10.60 -2.94 8.71
CA SER A 138 9.15 -2.79 8.95
C SER A 138 8.31 -3.53 7.91
N LEU A 139 8.71 -3.51 6.63
CA LEU A 139 8.09 -4.33 5.58
C LEU A 139 8.09 -5.82 5.95
N ALA A 140 9.27 -6.37 6.25
CA ALA A 140 9.42 -7.78 6.62
C ALA A 140 8.62 -8.14 7.87
N ARG A 141 8.65 -7.29 8.91
CA ARG A 141 7.86 -7.51 10.14
C ARG A 141 6.35 -7.51 9.84
N SER A 142 5.86 -6.58 9.03
CA SER A 142 4.44 -6.51 8.67
C SER A 142 3.98 -7.74 7.87
N GLU A 143 4.84 -8.26 6.99
CA GLU A 143 4.57 -9.46 6.21
C GLU A 143 4.55 -10.71 7.09
N ILE A 144 5.57 -10.90 7.93
CA ILE A 144 5.63 -12.03 8.87
C ILE A 144 4.43 -11.99 9.84
N ALA A 145 4.13 -10.83 10.42
CA ALA A 145 3.04 -10.66 11.39
C ALA A 145 1.66 -11.01 10.81
N THR A 146 1.48 -10.82 9.50
CA THR A 146 0.20 -11.10 8.82
C THR A 146 0.18 -12.43 8.05
N SER A 147 1.33 -13.07 7.84
CA SER A 147 1.48 -14.31 7.06
C SER A 147 0.66 -15.53 7.56
N SER A 148 0.39 -15.58 8.86
CA SER A 148 -0.35 -16.69 9.50
C SER A 148 -1.87 -16.58 9.37
N ILE A 149 -2.37 -15.47 8.82
CA ILE A 149 -3.79 -15.24 8.60
C ILE A 149 -4.26 -16.15 7.47
N ARG A 150 -5.00 -17.21 7.80
CA ARG A 150 -5.54 -18.22 6.87
C ARG A 150 -7.06 -18.19 6.86
N GLU A 151 -7.62 -17.04 6.51
CA GLU A 151 -9.07 -16.86 6.43
C GLU A 151 -9.63 -17.30 5.07
N LYS A 152 -10.89 -17.73 5.04
CA LYS A 152 -11.59 -18.13 3.79
C LYS A 152 -11.75 -16.97 2.80
N SER A 153 -11.69 -15.73 3.28
CA SER A 153 -11.80 -14.50 2.49
C SER A 153 -10.56 -13.63 2.67
N LEU A 154 -9.41 -14.21 2.35
CA LEU A 154 -8.11 -13.55 2.46
C LEU A 154 -8.04 -12.32 1.54
N ARG A 155 -7.60 -11.19 2.09
CA ARG A 155 -7.34 -9.97 1.32
C ARG A 155 -5.89 -9.57 1.42
N THR A 156 -5.25 -9.30 0.29
CA THR A 156 -3.81 -9.05 0.22
C THR A 156 -3.52 -7.63 -0.23
N GLN A 157 -2.86 -6.87 0.63
CA GLN A 157 -2.25 -5.59 0.28
C GLN A 157 -0.81 -5.83 -0.17
N MET A 158 -0.51 -5.59 -1.44
CA MET A 158 0.82 -5.69 -2.02
C MET A 158 1.47 -4.31 -2.12
N SER A 159 2.57 -4.11 -1.41
CA SER A 159 3.30 -2.84 -1.34
C SER A 159 4.45 -2.87 -2.35
N CYS A 160 4.30 -2.16 -3.47
CA CYS A 160 5.30 -2.11 -4.53
C CYS A 160 6.34 -1.03 -4.20
N ALA A 161 7.47 -1.44 -3.62
CA ALA A 161 8.54 -0.57 -3.09
C ALA A 161 9.82 -0.71 -3.90
N ALA A 162 10.48 0.40 -4.26
CA ALA A 162 11.59 0.36 -5.22
C ALA A 162 11.21 -0.48 -6.45
N TYR A 163 10.02 -0.21 -7.00
CA TYR A 163 9.43 -1.02 -8.05
C TYR A 163 9.68 -0.39 -9.43
N ASN A 164 9.99 -1.23 -10.42
CA ASN A 164 10.02 -0.88 -11.83
C ASN A 164 9.76 -2.13 -12.68
N THR A 165 8.75 -2.09 -13.54
CA THR A 165 8.29 -3.25 -14.32
C THR A 165 9.40 -3.87 -15.17
N THR A 166 10.12 -3.05 -15.96
CA THR A 166 11.21 -3.53 -16.83
C THR A 166 12.32 -4.20 -16.02
N TYR A 167 12.66 -3.61 -14.87
CA TYR A 167 13.63 -4.18 -13.96
C TYR A 167 13.16 -5.51 -13.36
N GLN A 168 11.90 -5.62 -12.93
CA GLN A 168 11.33 -6.87 -12.41
C GLN A 168 11.30 -7.98 -13.46
N MET A 169 10.91 -7.69 -14.69
CA MET A 169 10.94 -8.66 -15.80
C MET A 169 12.38 -9.13 -16.08
N SER A 170 13.33 -8.20 -16.09
CA SER A 170 14.75 -8.52 -16.31
C SER A 170 15.35 -9.33 -15.16
N ARG A 171 14.94 -9.06 -13.91
CA ARG A 171 15.35 -9.83 -12.73
C ARG A 171 14.77 -11.24 -12.77
N MET A 172 13.49 -11.38 -13.11
CA MET A 172 12.83 -12.67 -13.29
C MET A 172 13.53 -13.51 -14.35
N ALA A 173 13.81 -12.94 -15.53
CA ALA A 173 14.53 -13.63 -16.60
C ALA A 173 15.92 -14.10 -16.15
N ARG A 174 16.67 -13.27 -15.40
CA ARG A 174 17.95 -13.66 -14.80
C ARG A 174 17.82 -14.81 -13.81
N HIS A 175 16.83 -14.77 -12.91
CA HIS A 175 16.60 -15.83 -11.95
C HIS A 175 16.25 -17.16 -12.64
N LEU A 176 15.41 -17.13 -13.68
CA LEU A 176 15.08 -18.31 -14.48
C LEU A 176 16.33 -18.87 -15.18
N ALA A 177 17.15 -18.02 -15.79
CA ALA A 177 18.40 -18.45 -16.43
C ALA A 177 19.38 -19.08 -15.43
N THR A 178 19.51 -18.51 -14.23
CA THR A 178 20.31 -19.09 -13.14
C THR A 178 19.75 -20.45 -12.72
N ALA A 179 18.43 -20.55 -12.52
CA ALA A 179 17.80 -21.81 -12.13
C ALA A 179 17.96 -22.93 -13.18
N VAL A 180 17.97 -22.59 -14.48
CA VAL A 180 18.29 -23.54 -15.55
C VAL A 180 19.77 -23.95 -15.49
N LYS A 181 20.68 -22.99 -15.33
CA LYS A 181 22.12 -23.25 -15.22
C LYS A 181 22.46 -24.15 -14.02
N GLU A 182 21.74 -23.99 -12.91
CA GLU A 182 21.90 -24.76 -11.68
C GLU A 182 21.15 -26.10 -11.70
N GLY A 183 20.38 -26.39 -12.77
CA GLY A 183 19.62 -27.63 -12.90
C GLY A 183 18.40 -27.72 -11.97
N VAL A 184 17.94 -26.60 -11.42
CA VAL A 184 16.70 -26.51 -10.62
C VAL A 184 15.47 -26.52 -11.53
N ILE A 185 15.58 -25.88 -12.70
CA ILE A 185 14.55 -25.91 -13.75
C ILE A 185 15.13 -26.65 -14.95
N TYR A 186 14.42 -27.65 -15.44
CA TYR A 186 14.78 -28.37 -16.65
C TYR A 186 14.10 -27.72 -17.86
N THR A 187 14.85 -27.60 -18.95
CA THR A 187 14.28 -27.28 -20.27
C THR A 187 14.06 -28.61 -20.99
N GLU A 188 12.82 -28.89 -21.38
CA GLU A 188 12.51 -29.99 -22.32
C GLU A 188 13.19 -29.76 -23.68
#